data_AF-A0A1E7FJY5-F1
#
_entry.id   AF-A0A1E7FJY5-F1
#
_cell.length_a   1.000
_cell.length_b   1.000
_cell.length_c   1.000
_cell.angle_alpha   90.00
_cell.angle_beta   90.00
_cell.angle_gamma   90.00
#
_symmetry.space_group_name_H-M   'P 1'
#
loop_
_entity.id
_entity.type
_entity.pdbx_description
1 polymer ?
#
loop_
_entity_poly.entity_id
_entity_poly.type
_entity_poly.pdbx_seq_one_letter_code
_entity_poly.pdbx_strand_id
1 'polypeptide(L)'
;MENINNNDNDGGEQEAQAEQQIAHHHQRQRQRKQERQRKFKKVNTILEKHGKFPVQNRNSIDELVDNFLEQVGNSIHDLLCNNDADADNYRGLDSDRDTEAEVETAIRFFPEVLSRRVDQFDRYPIQLLNCLGTDGDSAEDYRCNLKAVSFIPIVARLAVEFGMFEENERGGLLVGEDEDNDNALQLLVKSSHFPGILDTEHNELVDDKYLQVLKHLRKLGLFKKEDIQRNIFLIRLCSEDYFAKKRFHYLSHWDPNALTRPESERSLPLHYAAFQPEAPIQGLKAVFKAGICFFPKKKGISILFQKNRPGYTPFKIACDRYGREYESMSKGRDAVMEVIESTLSNCSDKPDSFVDAFLSAAIDDDVSLDCVYFLLRRDPDMLHKLLQAEGQRVRVKSTGRLGRCIGDIDISCSTGDRSGNGKYPVLLDRTTSADDDNDNNDSTSQEISSDELDFICNKCTSAVADHRCGRCKRAWYCGRECQSKDWKKHKRNCNSSAMSS
;
A
#
# COMPACT_ATOMS: atom_id res chain seq x y z
N MET A 1 29.77 62.68 40.37
CA MET A 1 28.52 61.90 40.21
C MET A 1 27.97 62.32 38.86
N GLU A 2 27.93 61.55 37.79
CA GLU A 2 28.04 60.10 37.56
C GLU A 2 28.55 59.87 36.13
N ASN A 3 29.23 58.74 35.94
CA ASN A 3 29.50 58.09 34.66
C ASN A 3 28.19 57.70 33.96
N ILE A 4 28.06 57.95 32.65
CA ILE A 4 27.53 56.95 31.72
C ILE A 4 28.38 56.98 30.45
N ASN A 5 29.01 55.84 30.19
CA ASN A 5 29.94 55.58 29.10
C ASN A 5 29.25 55.59 27.73
N ASN A 6 30.01 56.09 26.75
CA ASN A 6 29.83 55.86 25.32
C ASN A 6 29.70 54.36 25.03
N ASN A 7 28.59 53.92 24.45
CA ASN A 7 28.42 52.52 24.02
C ASN A 7 27.52 52.38 22.77
N ASP A 8 27.60 53.31 21.82
CA ASP A 8 26.80 53.28 20.58
C ASP A 8 27.63 53.10 19.29
N ASN A 9 28.89 52.65 19.38
CA ASN A 9 29.77 52.54 18.20
C ASN A 9 30.21 51.10 17.83
N ASP A 10 29.68 50.07 18.50
CA ASP A 10 30.16 48.68 18.35
C ASP A 10 29.29 47.83 17.38
N GLY A 11 28.07 48.28 17.04
CA GLY A 11 27.18 47.56 16.12
C GLY A 11 27.60 47.65 14.64
N GLY A 12 28.11 48.81 14.20
CA GLY A 12 28.52 49.03 12.81
C GLY A 12 29.85 48.34 12.44
N GLU A 13 30.75 48.13 13.40
CA GLU A 13 32.01 47.43 13.16
C GLU A 13 31.82 45.91 13.06
N GLN A 14 30.90 45.34 13.83
CA GLN A 14 30.56 43.90 13.77
C GLN A 14 29.83 43.54 12.46
N GLU A 15 28.94 44.40 11.99
CA GLU A 15 28.21 44.21 10.73
C GLU A 15 29.16 44.33 9.52
N ALA A 16 30.06 45.32 9.52
CA ALA A 16 31.09 45.46 8.49
C ALA A 16 32.11 44.30 8.45
N GLN A 17 32.45 43.72 9.62
CA GLN A 17 33.30 42.53 9.70
C GLN A 17 32.59 41.28 9.16
N ALA A 18 31.30 41.10 9.46
CA ALA A 18 30.50 39.99 8.92
C ALA A 18 30.37 40.07 7.39
N GLU A 19 30.12 41.27 6.84
CA GLU A 19 30.06 41.50 5.40
C GLU A 19 31.40 41.22 4.70
N GLN A 20 32.52 41.63 5.29
CA GLN A 20 33.85 41.29 4.77
C GLN A 20 34.14 39.79 4.78
N GLN A 21 33.72 39.07 5.83
CA GLN A 21 33.87 37.62 5.91
C GLN A 21 33.05 36.89 4.83
N ILE A 22 31.79 37.31 4.61
CA ILE A 22 30.92 36.79 3.54
C ILE A 22 31.53 37.07 2.16
N ALA A 23 32.01 38.29 1.91
CA ALA A 23 32.64 38.67 0.64
C ALA A 23 33.91 37.84 0.37
N HIS A 24 34.76 37.65 1.37
CA HIS A 24 35.97 36.84 1.26
C HIS A 24 35.64 35.35 1.05
N HIS A 25 34.60 34.82 1.71
CA HIS A 25 34.10 33.47 1.47
C HIS A 25 33.60 33.28 0.04
N HIS A 26 32.78 34.20 -0.49
CA HIS A 26 32.33 34.17 -1.88
C HIS A 26 33.49 34.28 -2.87
N GLN A 27 34.50 35.10 -2.60
CA GLN A 27 35.69 35.21 -3.44
C GLN A 27 36.48 33.91 -3.48
N ARG A 28 36.67 33.25 -2.33
CA ARG A 28 37.31 31.92 -2.25
C ARG A 28 36.51 30.86 -3.01
N GLN A 29 35.18 30.83 -2.90
CA GLN A 29 34.35 29.91 -3.67
C GLN A 29 34.47 30.13 -5.18
N ARG A 30 34.48 31.39 -5.62
CA ARG A 30 34.69 31.75 -7.04
C ARG A 30 36.06 31.28 -7.54
N GLN A 31 37.13 31.50 -6.79
CA GLN A 31 38.48 31.04 -7.14
C GLN A 31 38.54 29.52 -7.27
N ARG A 32 37.99 28.77 -6.30
CA ARG A 32 37.93 27.30 -6.33
C ARG A 32 37.16 26.79 -7.56
N LYS A 33 36.04 27.43 -7.91
CA LYS A 33 35.25 27.08 -9.11
C LYS A 33 36.04 27.31 -10.40
N GLN A 34 36.74 28.45 -10.51
CA GLN A 34 37.58 28.75 -11.68
C GLN A 34 38.76 27.78 -11.80
N GLU A 35 39.43 27.44 -10.69
CA GLU A 35 40.53 26.48 -10.69
C GLU A 35 40.05 25.09 -11.13
N ARG A 36 38.88 24.65 -10.63
CA ARG A 36 38.26 23.40 -11.04
C ARG A 36 37.95 23.37 -12.54
N GLN A 37 37.38 24.45 -13.08
CA GLN A 37 37.13 24.59 -14.53
C GLN A 37 38.41 24.52 -15.36
N ARG A 38 39.49 25.16 -14.89
CA ARG A 38 40.81 25.09 -15.57
C ARG A 38 41.36 23.66 -15.60
N LYS A 39 41.23 22.91 -14.49
CA LYS A 39 41.63 21.50 -14.41
C LYS A 39 40.84 20.64 -15.41
N PHE A 40 39.50 20.75 -15.43
CA PHE A 40 38.66 20.01 -16.38
C PHE A 40 39.00 20.34 -17.85
N LYS A 41 39.18 21.62 -18.18
CA LYS A 41 39.56 22.02 -19.54
C LYS A 41 40.90 21.40 -19.97
N LYS A 42 41.86 21.33 -19.04
CA LYS A 42 43.16 20.70 -19.30
C LYS A 42 43.01 19.20 -19.53
N VAL A 43 42.22 18.50 -18.71
CA VAL A 43 41.93 17.06 -18.89
C VAL A 43 41.28 16.81 -20.24
N ASN A 44 40.22 17.55 -20.61
CA ASN A 44 39.57 17.40 -21.91
C ASN A 44 40.55 17.61 -23.08
N THR A 45 41.44 18.60 -22.97
CA THR A 45 42.46 18.84 -24.01
C THR A 45 43.45 17.68 -24.15
N ILE A 46 43.80 17.01 -23.04
CA ILE A 46 44.66 15.82 -23.05
C ILE A 46 43.93 14.68 -23.76
N LEU A 47 42.67 14.42 -23.40
CA LEU A 47 41.85 13.36 -23.99
C LEU A 47 41.60 13.59 -25.50
N GLU A 48 41.25 14.81 -25.92
CA GLU A 48 41.05 15.17 -27.33
C GLU A 48 42.30 14.95 -28.19
N LYS A 49 43.49 15.10 -27.59
CA LYS A 49 44.78 14.95 -28.29
C LYS A 49 45.44 13.59 -28.01
N HIS A 50 44.73 12.63 -27.42
CA HIS A 50 45.27 11.35 -26.98
C HIS A 50 46.17 10.67 -28.05
N GLY A 51 45.70 10.56 -29.29
CA GLY A 51 46.44 9.92 -30.40
C GLY A 51 47.74 10.62 -30.82
N LYS A 52 48.01 11.83 -30.33
CA LYS A 52 49.24 12.61 -30.63
C LYS A 52 50.34 12.42 -29.59
N PHE A 53 50.06 11.74 -28.48
CA PHE A 53 51.05 11.45 -27.45
C PHE A 53 51.93 10.23 -27.81
N PRO A 54 53.18 10.16 -27.31
CA PRO A 54 54.01 8.96 -27.40
C PRO A 54 53.29 7.74 -26.81
N VAL A 55 53.63 6.53 -27.29
CA VAL A 55 52.99 5.26 -26.88
C VAL A 55 52.95 5.09 -25.36
N GLN A 56 54.06 5.36 -24.65
CA GLN A 56 54.12 5.23 -23.19
C GLN A 56 53.11 6.14 -22.47
N ASN A 57 52.96 7.39 -22.95
CA ASN A 57 51.99 8.32 -22.38
C ASN A 57 50.55 7.92 -22.71
N ARG A 58 50.30 7.37 -23.90
CA ARG A 58 48.97 6.85 -24.28
C ARG A 58 48.54 5.73 -23.34
N ASN A 59 49.39 4.72 -23.14
CA ASN A 59 49.08 3.61 -22.23
C ASN A 59 48.81 4.09 -20.80
N SER A 60 49.58 5.08 -20.30
CA SER A 60 49.34 5.66 -18.98
C SER A 60 48.05 6.48 -18.90
N ILE A 61 47.66 7.17 -19.99
CA ILE A 61 46.38 7.87 -20.06
C ILE A 61 45.24 6.84 -20.08
N ASP A 62 45.34 5.79 -20.87
CA ASP A 62 44.35 4.71 -20.95
C ASP A 62 44.13 4.07 -19.57
N GLU A 63 45.20 3.68 -18.87
CA GLU A 63 45.12 3.13 -17.50
C GLU A 63 44.45 4.09 -16.50
N LEU A 64 44.75 5.39 -16.58
CA LEU A 64 44.11 6.39 -15.71
C LEU A 64 42.64 6.60 -16.06
N VAL A 65 42.28 6.51 -17.34
CA VAL A 65 40.89 6.60 -17.80
C VAL A 65 40.10 5.39 -17.33
N ASP A 66 40.64 4.18 -17.46
CA ASP A 66 40.00 2.95 -17.01
C ASP A 66 39.75 2.98 -15.50
N ASN A 67 40.77 3.32 -14.72
CA ASN A 67 40.64 3.49 -13.27
C ASN A 67 39.61 4.57 -12.88
N PHE A 68 39.58 5.68 -13.62
CA PHE A 68 38.60 6.75 -13.37
C PHE A 68 37.17 6.29 -13.66
N LEU A 69 36.94 5.60 -14.77
CA LEU A 69 35.63 5.08 -15.14
C LEU A 69 35.14 4.03 -14.13
N GLU A 70 36.01 3.12 -13.71
CA GLU A 70 35.69 2.13 -12.68
C GLU A 70 35.32 2.79 -11.35
N GLN A 71 36.11 3.75 -10.87
CA GLN A 71 35.84 4.46 -9.62
C GLN A 71 34.54 5.25 -9.66
N VAL A 72 34.24 5.93 -10.78
CA VAL A 72 32.97 6.65 -10.93
C VAL A 72 31.80 5.68 -11.00
N GLY A 73 31.92 4.57 -11.75
CA GLY A 73 30.89 3.54 -11.82
C GLY A 73 30.59 2.91 -10.45
N ASN A 74 31.62 2.58 -9.67
CA ASN A 74 31.48 2.06 -8.31
C ASN A 74 30.86 3.11 -7.37
N SER A 75 31.28 4.37 -7.47
CA SER A 75 30.68 5.46 -6.67
C SER A 75 29.19 5.65 -6.97
N ILE A 76 28.77 5.48 -8.22
CA ILE A 76 27.35 5.54 -8.62
C ILE A 76 26.60 4.33 -8.07
N HIS A 77 27.17 3.13 -8.17
CA HIS A 77 26.57 1.93 -7.59
C HIS A 77 26.41 2.07 -6.07
N ASP A 78 27.44 2.53 -5.36
CA ASP A 78 27.40 2.82 -3.93
C ASP A 78 26.31 3.85 -3.60
N LEU A 79 26.17 4.91 -4.40
CA LEU A 79 25.12 5.93 -4.22
C LEU A 79 23.70 5.33 -4.35
N LEU A 80 23.50 4.38 -5.26
CA LEU A 80 22.20 3.71 -5.45
C LEU A 80 21.92 2.67 -4.35
N CYS A 81 22.96 2.05 -3.81
CA CYS A 81 22.86 0.93 -2.86
C CYS A 81 22.95 1.37 -1.39
N ASN A 82 23.49 2.55 -1.10
CA ASN A 82 23.65 3.02 0.27
C ASN A 82 22.28 3.31 0.91
N ASN A 83 21.97 2.53 1.93
CA ASN A 83 20.72 2.60 2.65
C ASN A 83 20.92 2.64 4.18
N ASP A 84 22.12 2.96 4.64
CA ASP A 84 22.47 3.09 6.06
C ASP A 84 21.69 4.26 6.69
N ALA A 85 20.81 3.93 7.65
CA ALA A 85 19.97 4.91 8.35
C ALA A 85 20.72 5.70 9.44
N ASP A 86 21.78 5.13 10.02
CA ASP A 86 22.40 5.59 11.27
C ASP A 86 23.64 6.47 11.02
N ALA A 87 24.02 6.64 9.75
CA ALA A 87 25.01 7.62 9.38
C ALA A 87 24.47 9.05 9.58
N ASP A 88 25.10 9.82 10.48
CA ASP A 88 24.96 11.29 10.59
C ASP A 88 25.10 12.03 9.24
N ASN A 89 25.61 11.34 8.21
CA ASN A 89 25.67 11.78 6.83
C ASN A 89 25.16 10.67 5.89
N TYR A 90 23.84 10.51 5.75
CA TYR A 90 23.22 9.64 4.75
C TYR A 90 23.84 9.85 3.35
N ARG A 91 24.45 8.80 2.80
CA ARG A 91 25.22 8.86 1.55
C ARG A 91 24.50 8.33 0.33
N GLY A 92 23.35 7.69 0.51
CA GLY A 92 22.49 7.25 -0.59
C GLY A 92 21.75 8.39 -1.27
N LEU A 93 20.92 8.05 -2.26
CA LEU A 93 20.07 9.02 -2.97
C LEU A 93 19.06 9.71 -2.04
N ASP A 94 19.04 11.04 -2.08
CA ASP A 94 18.13 11.85 -1.28
C ASP A 94 17.33 12.80 -2.17
N SER A 95 16.01 12.65 -2.21
CA SER A 95 15.12 13.50 -3.00
C SER A 95 15.14 14.99 -2.64
N ASP A 96 15.65 15.34 -1.45
CA ASP A 96 15.82 16.73 -1.02
C ASP A 96 17.12 17.35 -1.57
N ARG A 97 18.09 16.49 -1.95
CA ARG A 97 19.43 16.90 -2.42
C ARG A 97 19.62 16.66 -3.91
N ASP A 98 19.20 15.51 -4.40
CA ASP A 98 19.50 14.98 -5.72
C ASP A 98 18.28 15.09 -6.64
N THR A 99 18.50 15.40 -7.91
CA THR A 99 17.42 15.52 -8.90
C THR A 99 17.32 14.28 -9.80
N GLU A 100 16.13 13.99 -10.32
CA GLU A 100 15.96 12.90 -11.31
C GLU A 100 16.88 13.06 -12.53
N ALA A 101 17.16 14.30 -12.95
CA ALA A 101 18.04 14.58 -14.09
C ALA A 101 19.52 14.25 -13.81
N GLU A 102 19.99 14.50 -12.59
CA GLU A 102 21.35 14.11 -12.17
C GLU A 102 21.49 12.59 -12.09
N VAL A 103 20.50 11.92 -11.49
CA VAL A 103 20.46 10.45 -11.41
C VAL A 103 20.38 9.82 -12.80
N GLU A 104 19.52 10.34 -13.67
CA GLU A 104 19.43 9.89 -15.07
C GLU A 104 20.75 10.11 -15.81
N THR A 105 21.40 11.26 -15.62
CA THR A 105 22.70 11.54 -16.24
C THR A 105 23.74 10.50 -15.79
N ALA A 106 23.83 10.23 -14.50
CA ALA A 106 24.78 9.25 -13.95
C ALA A 106 24.55 7.84 -14.52
N ILE A 107 23.29 7.36 -14.51
CA ILE A 107 22.93 6.03 -15.01
C ILE A 107 23.18 5.90 -16.51
N ARG A 108 22.94 6.96 -17.31
CA ARG A 108 23.18 6.91 -18.76
C ARG A 108 24.67 6.71 -19.13
N PHE A 109 25.59 7.11 -18.25
CA PHE A 109 27.02 6.83 -18.44
C PHE A 109 27.42 5.41 -18.00
N PHE A 110 26.73 4.85 -17.02
CA PHE A 110 27.07 3.55 -16.40
C PHE A 110 25.81 2.69 -16.19
N PRO A 111 25.09 2.27 -17.25
CA PRO A 111 23.82 1.57 -17.11
C PRO A 111 23.97 0.21 -16.39
N GLU A 112 25.12 -0.43 -16.52
CA GLU A 112 25.42 -1.73 -15.91
C GLU A 112 25.42 -1.70 -14.37
N VAL A 113 25.49 -0.52 -13.73
CA VAL A 113 25.29 -0.40 -12.27
C VAL A 113 23.93 -0.93 -11.83
N LEU A 114 22.91 -0.87 -12.69
CA LEU A 114 21.53 -1.21 -12.33
C LEU A 114 21.33 -2.71 -12.06
N SER A 115 22.12 -3.56 -12.71
CA SER A 115 22.07 -5.02 -12.58
C SER A 115 23.19 -5.59 -11.69
N ARG A 116 24.00 -4.73 -11.06
CA ARG A 116 25.04 -5.15 -10.11
C ARG A 116 24.42 -5.41 -8.74
N ARG A 117 24.48 -6.65 -8.27
CA ARG A 117 24.00 -7.05 -6.93
C ARG A 117 24.98 -6.58 -5.85
N VAL A 118 24.45 -6.35 -4.65
CA VAL A 118 25.25 -6.08 -3.45
C VAL A 118 25.51 -7.39 -2.72
N ASP A 119 26.77 -7.77 -2.56
CA ASP A 119 27.20 -9.07 -2.03
C ASP A 119 26.61 -9.42 -0.66
N GLN A 120 26.34 -8.41 0.19
CA GLN A 120 25.90 -8.62 1.57
C GLN A 120 24.43 -9.06 1.68
N PHE A 121 23.58 -8.68 0.72
CA PHE A 121 22.12 -8.90 0.79
C PHE A 121 21.56 -9.61 -0.44
N ASP A 122 22.39 -9.86 -1.44
CA ASP A 122 21.98 -10.37 -2.75
C ASP A 122 20.78 -9.60 -3.34
N ARG A 123 20.85 -8.27 -3.23
CA ARG A 123 19.80 -7.35 -3.70
C ARG A 123 20.29 -6.47 -4.83
N TYR A 124 19.38 -6.14 -5.74
CA TYR A 124 19.59 -5.12 -6.75
C TYR A 124 19.40 -3.72 -6.16
N PRO A 125 20.05 -2.69 -6.75
CA PRO A 125 19.93 -1.32 -6.29
C PRO A 125 18.47 -0.86 -6.16
N ILE A 126 17.60 -1.25 -7.11
CA ILE A 126 16.18 -0.88 -7.09
C ILE A 126 15.41 -1.40 -5.85
N GLN A 127 15.82 -2.53 -5.27
CA GLN A 127 15.24 -3.02 -4.03
C GLN A 127 15.71 -2.19 -2.84
N LEU A 128 16.98 -1.80 -2.81
CA LEU A 128 17.59 -0.99 -1.73
C LEU A 128 17.06 0.45 -1.69
N LEU A 129 16.56 0.98 -2.82
CA LEU A 129 15.84 2.27 -2.84
C LEU A 129 14.53 2.25 -2.02
N ASN A 130 13.99 1.07 -1.70
CA ASN A 130 12.77 0.95 -0.88
C ASN A 130 13.06 0.93 0.61
N CYS A 131 14.21 0.43 1.07
CA CYS A 131 14.38 0.19 2.50
C CYS A 131 15.74 0.61 3.01
N LEU A 132 15.75 1.19 4.21
CA LEU A 132 16.96 1.45 4.94
C LEU A 132 17.47 0.16 5.58
N GLY A 133 18.79 -0.03 5.59
CA GLY A 133 19.45 -1.09 6.31
C GLY A 133 19.52 -0.73 7.79
N THR A 134 19.23 -1.69 8.65
CA THR A 134 19.53 -1.62 10.07
C THR A 134 20.65 -2.62 10.35
N ASP A 135 21.57 -2.29 11.26
CA ASP A 135 22.71 -3.14 11.64
C ASP A 135 22.31 -4.40 12.44
N GLY A 136 21.06 -4.87 12.30
CA GLY A 136 20.49 -6.00 13.04
C GLY A 136 20.03 -7.14 12.14
N ASP A 137 20.42 -8.37 12.48
CA ASP A 137 20.01 -9.61 11.82
C ASP A 137 18.51 -9.97 12.00
N SER A 138 17.70 -9.12 12.63
CA SER A 138 16.26 -9.39 12.78
C SER A 138 15.46 -8.81 11.62
N ALA A 139 14.64 -9.64 11.00
CA ALA A 139 13.65 -9.25 10.00
C ALA A 139 12.57 -8.26 10.53
N GLU A 140 12.64 -7.94 11.83
CA GLU A 140 11.69 -7.08 12.55
C GLU A 140 11.96 -5.58 12.30
N ASP A 141 13.14 -5.17 11.84
CA ASP A 141 13.50 -3.75 11.71
C ASP A 141 13.37 -3.19 10.28
N TYR A 142 12.35 -3.60 9.52
CA TYR A 142 12.14 -3.06 8.17
C TYR A 142 11.75 -1.57 8.21
N ARG A 143 12.58 -0.71 7.60
CA ARG A 143 12.35 0.74 7.52
C ARG A 143 12.22 1.19 6.07
N CYS A 144 11.14 1.90 5.73
CA CYS A 144 10.94 2.48 4.41
C CYS A 144 11.91 3.65 4.16
N ASN A 145 12.59 3.63 3.01
CA ASN A 145 13.49 4.70 2.60
C ASN A 145 12.72 5.85 1.94
N LEU A 146 12.25 6.79 2.75
CA LEU A 146 11.56 7.99 2.25
C LEU A 146 12.48 8.87 1.40
N LYS A 147 13.81 8.83 1.57
CA LYS A 147 14.75 9.68 0.85
C LYS A 147 14.93 9.24 -0.61
N ALA A 148 14.97 7.93 -0.85
CA ALA A 148 15.33 7.37 -2.16
C ALA A 148 14.15 6.82 -2.98
N VAL A 149 13.02 6.46 -2.37
CA VAL A 149 11.91 5.74 -3.05
C VAL A 149 11.37 6.45 -4.30
N SER A 150 11.44 7.79 -4.34
CA SER A 150 10.97 8.58 -5.49
C SER A 150 11.78 8.36 -6.76
N PHE A 151 12.99 7.80 -6.67
CA PHE A 151 13.83 7.50 -7.84
C PHE A 151 13.51 6.14 -8.47
N ILE A 152 12.71 5.29 -7.83
CA ILE A 152 12.34 3.97 -8.38
C ILE A 152 11.74 4.06 -9.80
N PRO A 153 10.81 4.98 -10.12
CA PRO A 153 10.24 5.06 -11.47
C PRO A 153 11.27 5.38 -12.55
N ILE A 154 12.20 6.31 -12.28
CA ILE A 154 13.26 6.68 -13.23
C ILE A 154 14.26 5.54 -13.39
N VAL A 155 14.68 4.92 -12.30
CA VAL A 155 15.60 3.78 -12.30
C VAL A 155 15.01 2.59 -13.07
N ALA A 156 13.76 2.21 -12.79
CA ALA A 156 13.08 1.12 -13.50
C ALA A 156 12.92 1.42 -15.00
N ARG A 157 12.58 2.66 -15.35
CA ARG A 157 12.45 3.10 -16.75
C ARG A 157 13.77 2.97 -17.50
N LEU A 158 14.86 3.45 -16.90
CA LEU A 158 16.20 3.37 -17.50
C LEU A 158 16.68 1.92 -17.60
N ALA A 159 16.41 1.10 -16.58
CA ALA A 159 16.72 -0.32 -16.61
C ALA A 159 16.03 -1.04 -17.79
N VAL A 160 14.77 -0.69 -18.08
CA VAL A 160 14.06 -1.17 -19.28
C VAL A 160 14.66 -0.61 -20.56
N GLU A 161 14.94 0.70 -20.61
CA GLU A 161 15.53 1.37 -21.79
C GLU A 161 16.85 0.72 -22.22
N PHE A 162 17.70 0.38 -21.25
CA PHE A 162 19.01 -0.22 -21.48
C PHE A 162 19.00 -1.75 -21.58
N GLY A 163 17.85 -2.40 -21.35
CA GLY A 163 17.75 -3.87 -21.39
C GLY A 163 18.57 -4.55 -20.30
N MET A 164 18.62 -3.98 -19.09
CA MET A 164 19.41 -4.50 -17.96
C MET A 164 18.81 -5.75 -17.30
N PHE A 165 17.56 -6.08 -17.65
CA PHE A 165 16.76 -7.17 -17.09
C PHE A 165 15.88 -7.79 -18.17
N GLU A 166 15.38 -8.99 -17.91
CA GLU A 166 14.43 -9.66 -18.81
C GLU A 166 13.11 -8.86 -18.91
N GLU A 167 12.38 -9.02 -20.02
CA GLU A 167 11.17 -8.22 -20.27
C GLU A 167 10.09 -8.44 -19.20
N ASN A 168 10.00 -9.67 -18.67
CA ASN A 168 9.08 -10.05 -17.60
C ASN A 168 9.48 -9.50 -16.22
N GLU A 169 10.74 -9.10 -16.02
CA GLU A 169 11.28 -8.53 -14.78
C GLU A 169 11.02 -7.02 -14.67
N ARG A 170 10.70 -6.37 -15.80
CA ARG A 170 10.28 -4.96 -15.90
C ARG A 170 11.25 -3.98 -15.23
N GLY A 171 12.51 -4.09 -15.61
CA GLY A 171 13.56 -3.20 -15.10
C GLY A 171 13.91 -3.45 -13.63
N GLY A 172 13.95 -4.73 -13.23
CA GLY A 172 14.28 -5.13 -11.86
C GLY A 172 13.11 -5.14 -10.88
N LEU A 173 11.95 -4.59 -11.27
CA LEU A 173 10.78 -4.43 -10.39
C LEU A 173 10.17 -5.74 -9.90
N LEU A 174 10.28 -6.81 -10.69
CA LEU A 174 9.75 -8.14 -10.39
C LEU A 174 10.84 -9.17 -10.08
N VAL A 175 12.09 -8.73 -9.88
CA VAL A 175 13.17 -9.65 -9.55
C VAL A 175 13.09 -10.03 -8.08
N GLY A 176 13.06 -11.34 -7.83
CA GLY A 176 13.03 -11.99 -6.52
C GLY A 176 13.21 -13.48 -6.77
N GLU A 177 14.30 -14.06 -6.27
CA GLU A 177 14.72 -15.42 -6.65
C GLU A 177 14.07 -16.51 -5.78
N ASP A 178 13.60 -16.17 -4.58
CA ASP A 178 13.07 -17.13 -3.58
C ASP A 178 11.80 -16.63 -2.89
N GLU A 179 11.07 -17.54 -2.22
CA GLU A 179 9.83 -17.26 -1.48
C GLU A 179 10.00 -16.19 -0.37
N ASP A 180 11.23 -15.98 0.09
CA ASP A 180 11.56 -15.07 1.21
C ASP A 180 12.09 -13.68 0.77
N ASN A 181 12.42 -13.46 -0.52
CA ASN A 181 12.97 -12.19 -0.99
C ASN A 181 11.93 -11.38 -1.77
N ASP A 182 11.41 -10.34 -1.15
CA ASP A 182 10.44 -9.46 -1.78
C ASP A 182 11.03 -8.69 -2.97
N ASN A 183 10.31 -8.71 -4.09
CA ASN A 183 10.65 -7.87 -5.22
C ASN A 183 10.33 -6.40 -4.93
N ALA A 184 10.92 -5.48 -5.72
CA ALA A 184 10.75 -4.05 -5.47
C ALA A 184 9.28 -3.57 -5.52
N LEU A 185 8.40 -4.22 -6.30
CA LEU A 185 6.96 -3.90 -6.26
C LEU A 185 6.27 -4.38 -4.98
N GLN A 186 6.67 -5.51 -4.42
CA GLN A 186 6.18 -5.99 -3.12
C GLN A 186 6.66 -5.10 -1.97
N LEU A 187 7.90 -4.60 -2.02
CA LEU A 187 8.42 -3.64 -1.04
C LEU A 187 7.62 -2.32 -1.03
N LEU A 188 7.09 -1.90 -2.19
CA LEU A 188 6.25 -0.70 -2.29
C LEU A 188 4.90 -0.78 -1.58
N VAL A 189 4.50 -1.95 -1.08
CA VAL A 189 3.27 -2.13 -0.28
C VAL A 189 3.55 -2.41 1.21
N LYS A 190 4.81 -2.43 1.63
CA LYS A 190 5.18 -2.57 3.06
C LYS A 190 5.03 -1.26 3.82
N SER A 191 4.83 -1.37 5.13
CA SER A 191 4.95 -0.27 6.09
C SER A 191 6.30 -0.36 6.81
N SER A 192 6.75 0.73 7.43
CA SER A 192 7.90 0.67 8.34
C SER A 192 7.46 0.05 9.66
N HIS A 193 8.36 -0.68 10.30
CA HIS A 193 8.18 -1.18 11.65
C HIS A 193 9.17 -0.44 12.58
N PHE A 194 8.63 0.32 13.54
CA PHE A 194 9.40 0.95 14.61
C PHE A 194 8.81 0.54 15.96
N PRO A 195 9.63 0.08 16.92
CA PRO A 195 9.20 -0.02 18.31
C PRO A 195 9.00 1.41 18.89
N GLY A 196 7.78 1.98 18.82
CA GLY A 196 7.44 3.26 19.48
C GLY A 196 6.36 4.15 18.82
N ILE A 197 5.98 5.23 19.51
CA ILE A 197 4.87 6.15 19.15
C ILE A 197 5.08 6.92 17.83
N LEU A 198 6.33 7.12 17.39
CA LEU A 198 6.68 7.84 16.15
C LEU A 198 6.30 7.07 14.87
N ASP A 199 5.84 5.83 14.99
CA ASP A 199 5.54 4.95 13.86
C ASP A 199 4.37 5.43 12.98
N THR A 200 3.35 6.06 13.58
CA THR A 200 2.12 6.43 12.84
C THR A 200 2.34 7.59 11.87
N GLU A 201 2.94 8.70 12.31
CA GLU A 201 3.18 9.87 11.44
C GLU A 201 4.17 9.54 10.31
N HIS A 202 5.22 8.77 10.63
CA HIS A 202 6.16 8.30 9.62
C HIS A 202 5.47 7.42 8.59
N ASN A 203 4.64 6.46 9.02
CA ASN A 203 3.93 5.59 8.10
C ASN A 203 2.84 6.29 7.28
N GLU A 204 2.26 7.39 7.77
CA GLU A 204 1.40 8.26 6.96
C GLU A 204 2.15 8.89 5.79
N LEU A 205 3.38 9.38 6.03
CA LEU A 205 4.26 9.90 4.98
C LEU A 205 4.71 8.80 4.01
N VAL A 206 4.99 7.60 4.51
CA VAL A 206 5.27 6.42 3.69
C VAL A 206 4.10 6.11 2.77
N ASP A 207 2.88 6.01 3.31
CA ASP A 207 1.68 5.71 2.54
C ASP A 207 1.47 6.72 1.40
N ASP A 208 1.70 8.00 1.65
CA ASP A 208 1.66 9.05 0.63
C ASP A 208 2.75 8.89 -0.43
N LYS A 209 4.03 8.82 -0.03
CA LYS A 209 5.14 8.83 -0.97
C LYS A 209 5.16 7.56 -1.83
N TYR A 210 4.88 6.42 -1.23
CA TYR A 210 4.84 5.13 -1.91
C TYR A 210 3.63 5.04 -2.85
N LEU A 211 2.48 5.61 -2.47
CA LEU A 211 1.34 5.74 -3.37
C LEU A 211 1.68 6.58 -4.62
N GLN A 212 2.44 7.67 -4.48
CA GLN A 212 2.87 8.47 -5.63
C GLN A 212 3.78 7.67 -6.57
N VAL A 213 4.71 6.88 -6.01
CA VAL A 213 5.58 5.98 -6.79
C VAL A 213 4.76 4.93 -7.54
N LEU A 214 3.81 4.25 -6.88
CA LEU A 214 2.90 3.30 -7.53
C LEU A 214 2.10 3.95 -8.67
N LYS A 215 1.58 5.18 -8.45
CA LYS A 215 0.88 5.95 -9.50
C LYS A 215 1.80 6.28 -10.66
N HIS A 216 3.07 6.63 -10.41
CA HIS A 216 4.05 6.94 -11.45
C HIS A 216 4.40 5.68 -12.26
N LEU A 217 4.72 4.57 -11.59
CA LEU A 217 5.00 3.29 -12.25
C LEU A 217 3.83 2.82 -13.12
N ARG A 218 2.59 3.05 -12.68
CA ARG A 218 1.41 2.79 -13.50
C ARG A 218 1.35 3.66 -14.75
N LYS A 219 1.65 4.96 -14.64
CA LYS A 219 1.67 5.89 -15.79
C LYS A 219 2.74 5.48 -16.81
N LEU A 220 3.86 4.93 -16.35
CA LEU A 220 4.93 4.38 -17.20
C LEU A 220 4.58 3.00 -17.79
N GLY A 221 3.47 2.38 -17.39
CA GLY A 221 3.09 1.03 -17.84
C GLY A 221 3.90 -0.10 -17.19
N LEU A 222 4.73 0.21 -16.19
CA LEU A 222 5.55 -0.76 -15.47
C LEU A 222 4.79 -1.46 -14.36
N PHE A 223 3.82 -0.78 -13.71
CA PHE A 223 2.88 -1.41 -12.78
C PHE A 223 1.55 -1.70 -13.49
N LYS A 224 1.13 -2.96 -13.47
CA LYS A 224 -0.04 -3.49 -14.19
C LYS A 224 -1.09 -3.99 -13.21
N LYS A 225 -2.33 -4.14 -13.69
CA LYS A 225 -3.45 -4.53 -12.85
C LYS A 225 -3.29 -5.97 -12.32
N GLU A 226 -2.73 -6.83 -13.15
CA GLU A 226 -2.50 -8.25 -12.88
C GLU A 226 -1.55 -8.47 -11.69
N ASP A 227 -0.65 -7.51 -11.45
CA ASP A 227 0.30 -7.57 -10.33
C ASP A 227 -0.37 -7.50 -8.97
N ILE A 228 -1.50 -6.79 -8.86
CA ILE A 228 -2.25 -6.64 -7.61
C ILE A 228 -2.69 -8.01 -7.09
N GLN A 229 -3.14 -8.87 -8.01
CA GLN A 229 -3.56 -10.23 -7.67
C GLN A 229 -2.36 -11.16 -7.56
N ARG A 230 -1.44 -11.13 -8.52
CA ARG A 230 -0.27 -12.03 -8.57
C ARG A 230 0.59 -11.93 -7.32
N ASN A 231 0.76 -10.72 -6.79
CA ASN A 231 1.59 -10.45 -5.61
C ASN A 231 0.75 -10.24 -4.35
N ILE A 232 -0.58 -10.46 -4.43
CA ILE A 232 -1.46 -10.52 -3.26
C ILE A 232 -1.41 -9.21 -2.42
N PHE A 233 -1.29 -8.05 -3.09
CA PHE A 233 -0.99 -6.77 -2.43
C PHE A 233 -2.04 -6.31 -1.42
N LEU A 234 -3.33 -6.59 -1.65
CA LEU A 234 -4.37 -6.20 -0.68
C LEU A 234 -4.26 -6.99 0.62
N ILE A 235 -3.89 -8.26 0.56
CA ILE A 235 -3.67 -9.08 1.76
C ILE A 235 -2.43 -8.58 2.49
N ARG A 236 -1.32 -8.34 1.78
CA ARG A 236 -0.09 -7.79 2.35
C ARG A 236 -0.36 -6.48 3.11
N LEU A 237 -1.04 -5.52 2.49
CA LEU A 237 -1.44 -4.27 3.17
C LEU A 237 -2.34 -4.47 4.40
N CYS A 238 -3.12 -5.57 4.43
CA CYS A 238 -3.94 -5.91 5.58
C CYS A 238 -3.19 -6.74 6.63
N SER A 239 -1.96 -7.18 6.33
CA SER A 239 -1.12 -7.95 7.25
C SER A 239 -0.02 -7.14 7.92
N GLU A 240 0.20 -5.89 7.51
CA GLU A 240 1.14 -4.97 8.16
C GLU A 240 0.56 -4.41 9.47
N ASP A 241 1.44 -4.06 10.41
CA ASP A 241 1.06 -3.42 11.69
C ASP A 241 0.37 -2.08 11.45
N TYR A 242 0.95 -1.26 10.56
CA TYR A 242 0.33 -0.04 10.06
C TYR A 242 -0.53 -0.30 8.82
N PHE A 243 -1.83 -0.05 8.94
CA PHE A 243 -2.77 -0.14 7.83
C PHE A 243 -2.67 1.07 6.88
N ALA A 244 -1.91 0.90 5.80
CA ALA A 244 -1.73 1.88 4.74
C ALA A 244 -3.01 2.11 3.90
N LYS A 245 -3.91 2.92 4.46
CA LYS A 245 -5.27 3.16 3.96
C LYS A 245 -5.29 3.76 2.55
N LYS A 246 -4.38 4.69 2.21
CA LYS A 246 -4.37 5.38 0.91
C LYS A 246 -3.91 4.42 -0.19
N ARG A 247 -2.84 3.64 0.03
CA ARG A 247 -2.43 2.54 -0.85
C ARG A 247 -3.52 1.48 -1.00
N PHE A 248 -4.13 1.04 0.11
CA PHE A 248 -5.23 0.07 0.07
C PHE A 248 -6.41 0.56 -0.77
N HIS A 249 -6.85 1.80 -0.56
CA HIS A 249 -7.94 2.38 -1.36
C HIS A 249 -7.57 2.47 -2.83
N TYR A 250 -6.37 2.94 -3.17
CA TYR A 250 -5.93 3.03 -4.56
C TYR A 250 -5.95 1.67 -5.28
N LEU A 251 -5.40 0.63 -4.64
CA LEU A 251 -5.31 -0.72 -5.22
C LEU A 251 -6.69 -1.39 -5.30
N SER A 252 -7.51 -1.28 -4.25
CA SER A 252 -8.86 -1.86 -4.24
C SER A 252 -9.78 -1.21 -5.27
N HIS A 253 -9.67 0.10 -5.53
CA HIS A 253 -10.40 0.77 -6.60
C HIS A 253 -9.93 0.34 -7.99
N TRP A 254 -8.63 0.06 -8.15
CA TRP A 254 -8.09 -0.38 -9.43
C TRP A 254 -8.44 -1.83 -9.74
N ASP A 255 -8.38 -2.72 -8.74
CA ASP A 255 -8.85 -4.10 -8.86
C ASP A 255 -9.69 -4.60 -7.68
N PRO A 256 -11.01 -4.33 -7.70
CA PRO A 256 -11.90 -4.78 -6.63
C PRO A 256 -11.97 -6.31 -6.48
N ASN A 257 -11.68 -7.07 -7.54
CA ASN A 257 -11.76 -8.53 -7.47
C ASN A 257 -10.74 -9.13 -6.50
N ALA A 258 -9.64 -8.42 -6.22
CA ALA A 258 -8.66 -8.83 -5.22
C ALA A 258 -9.23 -8.87 -3.78
N LEU A 259 -10.37 -8.22 -3.51
CA LEU A 259 -11.06 -8.27 -2.21
C LEU A 259 -11.83 -9.59 -1.97
N THR A 260 -12.19 -10.30 -3.03
CA THR A 260 -13.13 -11.45 -2.97
C THR A 260 -12.55 -12.73 -3.56
N ARG A 261 -11.29 -12.69 -4.02
CA ARG A 261 -10.59 -13.87 -4.53
C ARG A 261 -9.84 -14.53 -3.36
N PRO A 262 -10.30 -15.70 -2.89
CA PRO A 262 -9.54 -16.48 -1.91
C PRO A 262 -8.21 -16.93 -2.50
N GLU A 263 -7.16 -16.85 -1.69
CA GLU A 263 -5.84 -17.41 -2.01
C GLU A 263 -5.79 -18.92 -1.71
N SER A 264 -4.60 -19.53 -1.72
CA SER A 264 -4.38 -20.96 -1.43
C SER A 264 -5.05 -21.42 -0.12
N GLU A 265 -4.99 -20.58 0.92
CA GLU A 265 -5.58 -20.82 2.24
C GLU A 265 -7.05 -20.37 2.38
N ARG A 266 -7.68 -19.95 1.28
CA ARG A 266 -9.02 -19.36 1.23
C ARG A 266 -9.23 -18.13 2.13
N SER A 267 -8.14 -17.51 2.59
CA SER A 267 -8.19 -16.27 3.35
C SER A 267 -8.38 -15.07 2.41
N LEU A 268 -9.22 -14.14 2.83
CA LEU A 268 -9.47 -12.86 2.15
C LEU A 268 -8.70 -11.74 2.86
N PRO A 269 -8.50 -10.56 2.24
CA PRO A 269 -7.94 -9.39 2.92
C PRO A 269 -8.64 -9.07 4.26
N LEU A 270 -9.95 -9.32 4.34
CA LEU A 270 -10.73 -9.08 5.55
C LEU A 270 -10.36 -10.04 6.71
N HIS A 271 -9.91 -11.28 6.42
CA HIS A 271 -9.40 -12.18 7.46
C HIS A 271 -8.14 -11.62 8.12
N TYR A 272 -7.21 -11.09 7.32
CA TYR A 272 -5.97 -10.50 7.81
C TYR A 272 -6.25 -9.21 8.59
N ALA A 273 -7.06 -8.32 8.04
CA ALA A 273 -7.45 -7.08 8.73
C ALA A 273 -8.19 -7.33 10.06
N ALA A 274 -8.91 -8.45 10.18
CA ALA A 274 -9.56 -8.86 11.43
C ALA A 274 -8.57 -9.40 12.47
N PHE A 275 -7.43 -9.97 12.04
CA PHE A 275 -6.48 -10.66 12.90
C PHE A 275 -5.40 -9.74 13.51
N GLN A 276 -5.02 -8.66 12.82
CA GLN A 276 -3.82 -7.87 13.11
C GLN A 276 -3.73 -7.32 14.54
N PRO A 277 -2.91 -7.86 15.46
CA PRO A 277 -2.98 -7.58 16.89
C PRO A 277 -2.97 -6.09 17.26
N GLU A 278 -2.16 -5.30 16.55
CA GLU A 278 -1.90 -3.89 16.85
C GLU A 278 -2.70 -2.92 15.97
N ALA A 279 -3.35 -3.41 14.91
CA ALA A 279 -4.05 -2.54 13.97
C ALA A 279 -5.42 -2.09 14.52
N PRO A 280 -5.75 -0.79 14.48
CA PRO A 280 -7.06 -0.29 14.89
C PRO A 280 -8.21 -0.97 14.13
N ILE A 281 -9.41 -1.02 14.73
CA ILE A 281 -10.65 -1.48 14.07
C ILE A 281 -10.97 -0.73 12.76
N GLN A 282 -10.28 0.37 12.50
CA GLN A 282 -10.31 1.11 11.25
C GLN A 282 -9.85 0.28 10.04
N GLY A 283 -8.87 -0.63 10.18
CA GLY A 283 -8.45 -1.52 9.11
C GLY A 283 -9.59 -2.43 8.67
N LEU A 284 -10.22 -3.13 9.62
CA LEU A 284 -11.42 -3.93 9.42
C LEU A 284 -12.53 -3.11 8.74
N LYS A 285 -12.81 -1.90 9.27
CA LYS A 285 -13.82 -0.98 8.71
C LYS A 285 -13.51 -0.61 7.27
N ALA A 286 -12.27 -0.25 6.95
CA ALA A 286 -11.88 0.16 5.60
C ALA A 286 -12.00 -0.97 4.58
N VAL A 287 -11.54 -2.17 4.93
CA VAL A 287 -11.64 -3.35 4.06
C VAL A 287 -13.08 -3.79 3.87
N PHE A 288 -13.87 -3.85 4.96
CA PHE A 288 -15.28 -4.20 4.88
C PHE A 288 -16.07 -3.18 4.06
N LYS A 289 -15.84 -1.88 4.29
CA LYS A 289 -16.44 -0.80 3.50
C LYS A 289 -16.11 -0.93 2.01
N ALA A 290 -14.85 -1.21 1.66
CA ALA A 290 -14.48 -1.45 0.27
C ALA A 290 -15.25 -2.65 -0.33
N GLY A 291 -15.35 -3.76 0.43
CA GLY A 291 -16.13 -4.93 0.04
C GLY A 291 -17.59 -4.60 -0.26
N ILE A 292 -18.26 -3.86 0.62
CA ILE A 292 -19.64 -3.41 0.41
C ILE A 292 -19.75 -2.41 -0.75
N CYS A 293 -18.85 -1.45 -0.90
CA CYS A 293 -18.91 -0.45 -1.97
C CYS A 293 -18.77 -1.08 -3.36
N PHE A 294 -17.87 -2.05 -3.55
CA PHE A 294 -17.66 -2.71 -4.84
C PHE A 294 -18.62 -3.87 -5.09
N PHE A 295 -19.03 -4.56 -4.03
CA PHE A 295 -19.94 -5.70 -4.09
C PHE A 295 -21.14 -5.49 -3.16
N PRO A 296 -21.99 -4.46 -3.39
CA PRO A 296 -23.07 -4.07 -2.45
C PRO A 296 -24.17 -5.12 -2.31
N LYS A 297 -24.21 -6.11 -3.21
CA LYS A 297 -25.14 -7.25 -3.17
C LYS A 297 -24.46 -8.44 -2.46
N LYS A 298 -25.12 -9.60 -2.42
CA LYS A 298 -24.59 -10.96 -2.16
C LYS A 298 -23.18 -11.00 -1.53
N LYS A 299 -22.15 -10.88 -2.38
CA LYS A 299 -20.74 -11.09 -2.02
C LYS A 299 -20.20 -10.15 -0.93
N GLY A 300 -20.57 -8.87 -0.91
CA GLY A 300 -19.97 -7.91 0.04
C GLY A 300 -20.37 -8.13 1.49
N ILE A 301 -21.54 -8.72 1.74
CA ILE A 301 -21.93 -9.14 3.10
C ILE A 301 -21.35 -10.52 3.41
N SER A 302 -21.36 -11.44 2.43
CA SER A 302 -20.84 -12.79 2.59
C SER A 302 -19.36 -12.84 2.97
N ILE A 303 -18.52 -11.87 2.56
CA ILE A 303 -17.10 -11.85 2.94
C ILE A 303 -16.88 -11.84 4.46
N LEU A 304 -17.80 -11.27 5.27
CA LEU A 304 -17.70 -11.29 6.75
C LEU A 304 -17.80 -12.71 7.32
N PHE A 305 -18.47 -13.59 6.59
CA PHE A 305 -18.83 -14.93 7.03
C PHE A 305 -18.19 -16.01 6.16
N GLN A 306 -17.30 -15.63 5.24
CA GLN A 306 -16.59 -16.57 4.40
C GLN A 306 -15.53 -17.30 5.23
N LYS A 307 -15.59 -18.62 5.20
CA LYS A 307 -14.67 -19.53 5.88
C LYS A 307 -13.36 -19.60 5.11
N ASN A 308 -12.24 -19.37 5.79
CA ASN A 308 -10.93 -19.76 5.26
C ASN A 308 -10.72 -21.29 5.41
N ARG A 309 -9.57 -21.82 5.00
CA ARG A 309 -9.29 -23.26 5.02
C ARG A 309 -9.42 -23.88 6.43
N PRO A 310 -8.96 -23.24 7.53
CA PRO A 310 -9.26 -23.71 8.89
C PRO A 310 -10.73 -23.58 9.34
N GLY A 311 -11.60 -22.92 8.56
CA GLY A 311 -13.01 -22.73 8.88
C GLY A 311 -13.32 -21.45 9.68
N TYR A 312 -12.37 -20.53 9.83
CA TYR A 312 -12.59 -19.24 10.49
C TYR A 312 -13.20 -18.20 9.55
N THR A 313 -14.08 -17.37 10.11
CA THR A 313 -14.67 -16.23 9.41
C THR A 313 -14.05 -14.92 9.91
N PRO A 314 -13.97 -13.86 9.07
CA PRO A 314 -13.49 -12.57 9.54
C PRO A 314 -14.28 -12.02 10.72
N PHE A 315 -15.61 -12.23 10.73
CA PHE A 315 -16.46 -11.84 11.85
C PHE A 315 -16.04 -12.51 13.15
N LYS A 316 -15.82 -13.84 13.15
CA LYS A 316 -15.41 -14.57 14.34
C LYS A 316 -14.01 -14.17 14.80
N ILE A 317 -13.06 -14.05 13.86
CA ILE A 317 -11.69 -13.59 14.15
C ILE A 317 -11.72 -12.23 14.83
N ALA A 318 -12.48 -11.27 14.28
CA ALA A 318 -12.62 -9.93 14.85
C ALA A 318 -13.26 -9.98 16.24
N CYS A 319 -14.39 -10.68 16.42
CA CYS A 319 -15.05 -10.77 17.72
C CYS A 319 -14.15 -11.42 18.79
N ASP A 320 -13.43 -12.50 18.45
CA ASP A 320 -12.51 -13.17 19.36
C ASP A 320 -11.33 -12.27 19.73
N ARG A 321 -10.82 -11.47 18.77
CA ARG A 321 -9.73 -10.52 19.00
C ARG A 321 -10.16 -9.35 19.88
N TYR A 322 -11.16 -8.57 19.45
CA TYR A 322 -11.62 -7.41 20.22
C TYR A 322 -12.24 -7.86 21.56
N GLY A 323 -12.76 -9.08 21.63
CA GLY A 323 -13.18 -9.67 22.88
C GLY A 323 -12.04 -9.84 23.89
N ARG A 324 -10.83 -10.19 23.45
CA ARG A 324 -9.64 -10.21 24.29
C ARG A 324 -9.17 -8.81 24.66
N GLU A 325 -9.16 -7.88 23.71
CA GLU A 325 -8.76 -6.48 23.93
C GLU A 325 -9.64 -5.77 24.97
N TYR A 326 -10.96 -5.96 24.90
CA TYR A 326 -11.91 -5.41 25.87
C TYR A 326 -12.10 -6.27 27.13
N GLU A 327 -11.33 -7.37 27.26
CA GLU A 327 -11.50 -8.40 28.29
C GLU A 327 -12.96 -8.90 28.42
N SER A 328 -13.72 -8.82 27.33
CA SER A 328 -15.16 -9.08 27.28
C SER A 328 -15.59 -9.40 25.86
N MET A 329 -15.94 -10.68 25.64
CA MET A 329 -16.46 -11.16 24.36
C MET A 329 -17.71 -10.42 23.88
N SER A 330 -18.57 -9.97 24.80
CA SER A 330 -19.76 -9.18 24.44
C SER A 330 -19.36 -7.79 23.93
N LYS A 331 -18.46 -7.07 24.63
CA LYS A 331 -18.01 -5.74 24.20
C LYS A 331 -17.28 -5.80 22.85
N GLY A 332 -16.39 -6.78 22.66
CA GLY A 332 -15.72 -6.98 21.37
C GLY A 332 -16.69 -7.27 20.23
N ARG A 333 -17.71 -8.08 20.50
CA ARG A 333 -18.80 -8.30 19.53
C ARG A 333 -19.56 -7.02 19.23
N ASP A 334 -19.91 -6.23 20.24
CA ASP A 334 -20.68 -4.99 20.09
C ASP A 334 -19.90 -3.96 19.24
N ALA A 335 -18.59 -3.82 19.47
CA ALA A 335 -17.72 -2.95 18.68
C ALA A 335 -17.64 -3.38 17.20
N VAL A 336 -17.49 -4.68 16.94
CA VAL A 336 -17.50 -5.22 15.58
C VAL A 336 -18.85 -5.01 14.91
N MET A 337 -19.94 -5.23 15.64
CA MET A 337 -21.30 -4.99 15.13
C MET A 337 -21.53 -3.51 14.84
N GLU A 338 -21.06 -2.58 15.67
CA GLU A 338 -21.14 -1.14 15.42
C GLU A 338 -20.44 -0.75 14.10
N VAL A 339 -19.25 -1.29 13.84
CA VAL A 339 -18.54 -1.08 12.58
C VAL A 339 -19.32 -1.61 11.38
N ILE A 340 -19.91 -2.80 11.51
CA ILE A 340 -20.72 -3.39 10.44
C ILE A 340 -21.97 -2.54 10.18
N GLU A 341 -22.70 -2.18 11.23
CA GLU A 341 -23.96 -1.42 11.14
C GLU A 341 -23.74 0.00 10.60
N SER A 342 -22.71 0.69 11.09
CA SER A 342 -22.33 2.02 10.58
C SER A 342 -21.90 1.96 9.11
N THR A 343 -21.20 0.90 8.70
CA THR A 343 -20.79 0.72 7.30
C THR A 343 -21.97 0.44 6.39
N LEU A 344 -22.88 -0.44 6.80
CA LEU A 344 -24.09 -0.76 6.02
C LEU A 344 -25.06 0.43 5.93
N SER A 345 -25.16 1.23 6.98
CA SER A 345 -26.02 2.42 7.01
C SER A 345 -25.49 3.55 6.11
N ASN A 346 -24.17 3.74 6.07
CA ASN A 346 -23.52 4.76 5.25
C ASN A 346 -23.47 4.42 3.74
N CYS A 347 -23.59 3.13 3.40
CA CYS A 347 -23.74 2.70 2.01
C CYS A 347 -25.20 2.86 1.58
N SER A 348 -25.58 4.09 1.21
CA SER A 348 -26.94 4.52 0.81
C SER A 348 -27.60 3.74 -0.35
N ASP A 349 -26.92 2.77 -0.96
CA ASP A 349 -27.56 1.77 -1.82
C ASP A 349 -28.05 0.65 -0.90
N LYS A 350 -29.26 0.80 -0.33
CA LYS A 350 -29.94 -0.33 0.31
C LYS A 350 -29.84 -1.51 -0.67
N PRO A 351 -29.26 -2.66 -0.29
CA PRO A 351 -29.22 -3.80 -1.18
C PRO A 351 -30.69 -4.13 -1.50
N ASP A 352 -31.11 -3.84 -2.73
CA ASP A 352 -32.41 -4.23 -3.22
C ASP A 352 -32.55 -5.75 -3.00
N SER A 353 -33.30 -6.08 -1.95
CA SER A 353 -33.54 -7.40 -1.38
C SER A 353 -32.32 -8.17 -0.85
N PHE A 354 -32.18 -8.24 0.48
CA PHE A 354 -31.31 -9.19 1.17
C PHE A 354 -31.62 -10.66 0.82
N VAL A 355 -32.79 -10.94 0.23
CA VAL A 355 -33.20 -12.26 -0.27
C VAL A 355 -32.11 -12.91 -1.11
N ASP A 356 -31.51 -12.13 -2.01
CA ASP A 356 -30.52 -12.64 -2.94
C ASP A 356 -29.22 -13.03 -2.21
N ALA A 357 -28.83 -12.25 -1.20
CA ALA A 357 -27.69 -12.55 -0.32
C ALA A 357 -28.00 -13.73 0.61
N PHE A 358 -29.23 -13.82 1.11
CA PHE A 358 -29.71 -14.90 1.97
C PHE A 358 -29.68 -16.24 1.25
N LEU A 359 -30.27 -16.31 0.05
CA LEU A 359 -30.25 -17.53 -0.76
C LEU A 359 -28.83 -17.95 -1.11
N SER A 360 -27.95 -16.99 -1.42
CA SER A 360 -26.55 -17.28 -1.74
C SER A 360 -25.79 -17.81 -0.51
N ALA A 361 -25.99 -17.18 0.65
CA ALA A 361 -25.38 -17.62 1.91
C ALA A 361 -25.91 -18.98 2.37
N ALA A 362 -27.15 -19.34 2.03
CA ALA A 362 -27.76 -20.61 2.41
C ALA A 362 -27.29 -21.79 1.56
N ILE A 363 -26.78 -21.56 0.34
CA ILE A 363 -26.31 -22.62 -0.58
C ILE A 363 -24.79 -22.71 -0.69
N ASP A 364 -24.06 -21.69 -0.22
CA ASP A 364 -22.60 -21.62 -0.34
C ASP A 364 -21.95 -22.25 0.91
N ASP A 365 -21.41 -23.46 0.75
CA ASP A 365 -20.75 -24.20 1.82
C ASP A 365 -19.53 -23.47 2.39
N ASP A 366 -18.95 -22.51 1.66
CA ASP A 366 -17.83 -21.69 2.13
C ASP A 366 -18.31 -20.50 2.98
N VAL A 367 -19.62 -20.24 3.07
CA VAL A 367 -20.20 -19.21 3.92
C VAL A 367 -20.73 -19.82 5.22
N SER A 368 -20.47 -19.20 6.37
CA SER A 368 -21.02 -19.64 7.66
C SER A 368 -22.54 -19.43 7.71
N LEU A 369 -23.25 -20.36 8.35
CA LEU A 369 -24.68 -20.23 8.67
C LEU A 369 -24.98 -18.96 9.50
N ASP A 370 -23.99 -18.42 10.20
CA ASP A 370 -24.12 -17.12 10.88
C ASP A 370 -24.53 -15.99 9.92
N CYS A 371 -24.15 -16.07 8.64
CA CYS A 371 -24.58 -15.12 7.62
C CYS A 371 -26.10 -15.17 7.41
N VAL A 372 -26.66 -16.38 7.37
CA VAL A 372 -28.11 -16.62 7.21
C VAL A 372 -28.86 -16.04 8.40
N TYR A 373 -28.40 -16.33 9.63
CA TYR A 373 -28.99 -15.77 10.84
C TYR A 373 -28.85 -14.25 10.93
N PHE A 374 -27.70 -13.71 10.52
CA PHE A 374 -27.45 -12.27 10.47
C PHE A 374 -28.44 -11.58 9.52
N LEU A 375 -28.62 -12.10 8.31
CA LEU A 375 -29.55 -11.55 7.33
C LEU A 375 -31.01 -11.63 7.80
N LEU A 376 -31.43 -12.75 8.42
CA LEU A 376 -32.78 -12.89 8.98
C LEU A 376 -33.07 -11.90 10.10
N ARG A 377 -32.10 -11.63 10.97
CA ARG A 377 -32.27 -10.62 12.03
C ARG A 377 -32.43 -9.20 11.47
N ARG A 378 -31.82 -8.92 10.32
CA ARG A 378 -31.90 -7.62 9.65
C ARG A 378 -33.19 -7.42 8.86
N ASP A 379 -33.73 -8.48 8.29
CA ASP A 379 -35.01 -8.46 7.58
C ASP A 379 -35.87 -9.66 8.03
N PRO A 380 -36.57 -9.55 9.18
CA PRO A 380 -37.39 -10.64 9.72
C PRO A 380 -38.50 -11.10 8.76
N ASP A 381 -38.98 -10.21 7.89
CA ASP A 381 -40.04 -10.49 6.91
C ASP A 381 -39.51 -11.16 5.63
N MET A 382 -38.20 -11.37 5.51
CA MET A 382 -37.56 -11.90 4.31
C MET A 382 -38.11 -13.25 3.87
N LEU A 383 -38.42 -14.14 4.82
CA LEU A 383 -39.05 -15.43 4.51
C LEU A 383 -40.47 -15.26 3.95
N HIS A 384 -41.25 -14.32 4.49
CA HIS A 384 -42.58 -14.00 3.97
C HIS A 384 -42.50 -13.41 2.56
N LYS A 385 -41.52 -12.53 2.29
CA LYS A 385 -41.28 -11.96 0.96
C LYS A 385 -40.92 -13.03 -0.07
N LEU A 386 -40.10 -14.02 0.31
CA LEU A 386 -39.76 -15.18 -0.51
C LEU A 386 -41.00 -16.01 -0.88
N LEU A 387 -41.83 -16.34 0.11
CA LEU A 387 -43.05 -17.13 -0.08
C LEU A 387 -44.09 -16.39 -0.94
N GLN A 388 -44.22 -15.07 -0.79
CA GLN A 388 -45.12 -14.25 -1.60
C GLN A 388 -44.66 -14.13 -3.07
N ALA A 389 -43.34 -14.11 -3.33
CA ALA A 389 -42.78 -14.08 -4.67
C ALA A 389 -43.05 -15.38 -5.45
N GLU A 390 -43.09 -16.53 -4.77
CA GLU A 390 -43.52 -17.80 -5.38
C GLU A 390 -45.01 -17.81 -5.72
N GLY A 391 -45.86 -17.24 -4.86
CA GLY A 391 -47.31 -17.13 -5.11
C GLY A 391 -47.68 -16.29 -6.35
N GLN A 392 -46.84 -15.35 -6.76
CA GLN A 392 -47.04 -14.55 -7.98
C GLN A 392 -46.55 -15.25 -9.26
N ARG A 393 -45.53 -16.14 -9.19
CA ARG A 393 -45.05 -16.91 -10.36
C ARG A 393 -46.04 -17.97 -10.83
N VAL A 394 -46.92 -18.45 -9.95
CA VAL A 394 -47.93 -19.48 -10.28
C VAL A 394 -49.16 -18.90 -11.01
N ARG A 395 -49.26 -17.57 -11.19
CA ARG A 395 -50.40 -16.92 -11.87
C ARG A 395 -50.17 -16.54 -13.34
N VAL A 396 -49.14 -17.09 -14.00
CA VAL A 396 -49.07 -17.11 -15.47
C VAL A 396 -49.84 -18.32 -15.97
N LYS A 397 -50.91 -18.04 -16.71
CA LYS A 397 -51.90 -18.99 -17.23
C LYS A 397 -51.26 -20.26 -17.78
N SER A 398 -51.59 -21.37 -17.13
CA SER A 398 -51.56 -22.70 -17.73
C SER A 398 -52.51 -22.75 -18.92
N THR A 399 -51.95 -22.82 -20.12
CA THR A 399 -52.63 -23.39 -21.28
C THR A 399 -51.69 -24.36 -21.98
N GLY A 400 -52.00 -25.65 -21.91
CA GLY A 400 -51.60 -26.63 -22.93
C GLY A 400 -50.50 -27.63 -22.59
N ARG A 401 -50.92 -28.78 -22.03
CA ARG A 401 -50.47 -30.18 -22.32
C ARG A 401 -49.04 -30.42 -22.86
N LEU A 402 -48.23 -31.18 -22.10
CA LEU A 402 -47.91 -32.62 -22.25
C LEU A 402 -46.56 -32.93 -21.58
N GLY A 403 -46.42 -34.15 -21.01
CA GLY A 403 -45.11 -34.81 -20.90
C GLY A 403 -44.54 -35.06 -19.50
N ARG A 404 -45.07 -36.10 -18.87
CA ARG A 404 -44.49 -37.11 -17.95
C ARG A 404 -42.94 -37.15 -17.79
N CYS A 405 -42.54 -37.55 -16.56
CA CYS A 405 -41.28 -38.18 -16.05
C CYS A 405 -40.63 -37.27 -14.99
N ILE A 406 -40.47 -37.65 -13.72
CA ILE A 406 -39.50 -38.59 -13.09
C ILE A 406 -40.01 -38.73 -11.62
N GLY A 407 -40.20 -39.91 -11.03
CA GLY A 407 -39.18 -40.84 -10.57
C GLY A 407 -39.01 -40.70 -9.06
N ASP A 408 -39.64 -41.59 -8.30
CA ASP A 408 -39.59 -41.71 -6.85
C ASP A 408 -38.17 -42.05 -6.39
N ILE A 409 -37.59 -41.24 -5.49
CA ILE A 409 -36.50 -41.67 -4.59
C ILE A 409 -36.75 -41.08 -3.20
N ASP A 410 -37.03 -41.99 -2.26
CA ASP A 410 -37.07 -41.80 -0.82
C ASP A 410 -35.74 -41.26 -0.26
N ILE A 411 -35.83 -40.27 0.64
CA ILE A 411 -34.74 -39.93 1.56
C ILE A 411 -35.23 -40.21 2.99
N SER A 412 -34.85 -41.38 3.49
CA SER A 412 -34.94 -41.72 4.91
C SER A 412 -33.79 -41.09 5.69
N CYS A 413 -34.14 -40.37 6.75
CA CYS A 413 -33.22 -39.88 7.78
C CYS A 413 -32.39 -41.02 8.39
N SER A 414 -31.12 -40.75 8.69
CA SER A 414 -30.34 -41.55 9.62
C SER A 414 -29.50 -40.64 10.52
N THR A 415 -29.94 -40.58 11.77
CA THR A 415 -29.22 -40.08 12.94
C THR A 415 -28.06 -41.01 13.30
N GLY A 416 -26.92 -40.48 13.74
CA GLY A 416 -25.83 -41.31 14.26
C GLY A 416 -24.55 -40.57 14.69
N ASP A 417 -24.62 -39.93 15.85
CA ASP A 417 -23.63 -39.69 16.91
C ASP A 417 -22.11 -40.04 16.78
N ARG A 418 -21.30 -39.05 17.23
CA ARG A 418 -20.20 -39.07 18.25
C ARG A 418 -18.70 -39.27 17.91
N SER A 419 -17.94 -38.33 18.52
CA SER A 419 -16.66 -38.45 19.28
C SER A 419 -15.30 -38.18 18.60
N GLY A 420 -14.79 -36.97 18.80
CA GLY A 420 -13.74 -36.62 19.78
C GLY A 420 -12.36 -37.29 19.71
N ASN A 421 -11.31 -36.50 19.36
CA ASN A 421 -10.14 -36.24 20.21
C ASN A 421 -9.11 -35.34 19.50
N GLY A 422 -8.99 -34.09 19.94
CA GLY A 422 -7.86 -33.20 19.64
C GLY A 422 -6.97 -33.07 20.89
N LYS A 423 -5.69 -33.43 20.77
CA LYS A 423 -4.66 -33.18 21.76
C LYS A 423 -3.81 -32.00 21.31
N TYR A 424 -3.75 -30.95 22.12
CA TYR A 424 -2.78 -29.86 22.03
C TYR A 424 -1.54 -30.19 22.87
N PRO A 425 -0.35 -29.66 22.54
CA PRO A 425 0.71 -29.45 23.52
C PRO A 425 0.64 -28.04 24.14
N VAL A 426 0.89 -28.02 25.43
CA VAL A 426 1.02 -26.89 26.36
C VAL A 426 2.45 -26.37 26.34
N LEU A 427 2.65 -25.05 26.28
CA LEU A 427 3.84 -24.33 26.79
C LEU A 427 3.34 -22.96 27.29
N LEU A 428 3.15 -22.79 28.60
CA LEU A 428 4.08 -22.35 29.64
C LEU A 428 4.12 -20.82 29.84
N ASP A 429 3.18 -20.41 30.67
CA ASP A 429 3.21 -19.44 31.76
C ASP A 429 4.58 -18.80 32.14
N ARG A 430 4.57 -17.47 32.27
CA ARG A 430 5.44 -16.67 33.15
C ARG A 430 4.71 -15.39 33.57
N THR A 431 4.00 -15.45 34.69
CA THR A 431 3.79 -14.33 35.63
C THR A 431 5.06 -14.16 36.49
N THR A 432 5.48 -13.06 37.13
CA THR A 432 4.90 -11.81 37.66
C THR A 432 6.08 -10.87 37.99
N SER A 433 5.88 -9.55 37.96
CA SER A 433 6.22 -8.67 39.11
C SER A 433 5.61 -7.27 38.93
N ALA A 434 5.00 -6.80 40.01
CA ALA A 434 4.46 -5.46 40.19
C ALA A 434 5.58 -4.42 40.34
N ASP A 435 5.26 -3.15 40.07
CA ASP A 435 5.31 -2.06 41.06
C ASP A 435 4.78 -0.74 40.43
N ASP A 436 3.79 -0.17 41.13
CA ASP A 436 3.53 1.24 41.48
C ASP A 436 3.45 2.41 40.48
N ASP A 437 2.38 3.19 40.74
CA ASP A 437 2.17 4.63 40.59
C ASP A 437 2.10 5.27 39.19
N ASN A 438 0.93 5.80 38.81
CA ASN A 438 0.54 7.17 39.18
C ASN A 438 -0.71 7.63 38.38
N ASP A 439 -1.69 8.16 39.11
CA ASP A 439 -2.89 8.83 38.60
C ASP A 439 -2.54 10.19 37.96
N ASN A 440 -3.09 10.42 36.78
CA ASN A 440 -3.74 11.67 36.32
C ASN A 440 -3.64 11.77 34.80
N ASN A 441 -4.74 11.52 34.08
CA ASN A 441 -4.88 12.08 32.74
C ASN A 441 -6.22 12.78 32.60
N ASP A 442 -6.10 14.11 32.55
CA ASP A 442 -7.14 15.09 32.34
C ASP A 442 -7.65 15.00 30.90
N SER A 443 -8.96 15.10 30.78
CA SER A 443 -9.72 14.91 29.56
C SER A 443 -9.56 16.12 28.66
N THR A 444 -8.95 15.95 27.48
CA THR A 444 -9.18 16.89 26.37
C THR A 444 -9.61 16.12 25.14
N SER A 445 -10.92 15.89 25.08
CA SER A 445 -11.65 15.51 23.87
C SER A 445 -11.50 16.61 22.84
N GLN A 446 -10.70 16.38 21.79
CA GLN A 446 -10.85 17.10 20.53
C GLN A 446 -11.56 16.19 19.54
N GLU A 447 -12.84 16.51 19.35
CA GLU A 447 -13.69 16.03 18.27
C GLU A 447 -13.03 16.34 16.92
N ILE A 448 -12.54 15.32 16.22
CA ILE A 448 -12.25 15.42 14.79
C ILE A 448 -13.51 15.02 14.04
N SER A 449 -14.10 16.05 13.44
CA SER A 449 -15.32 16.06 12.65
C SER A 449 -15.27 15.09 11.45
N SER A 450 -16.44 14.55 11.17
CA SER A 450 -16.85 13.65 10.09
C SER A 450 -16.33 13.95 8.67
N ASP A 451 -16.13 12.86 7.92
CA ASP A 451 -16.31 12.74 6.46
C ASP A 451 -15.22 13.30 5.52
N GLU A 452 -13.99 12.82 5.63
CA GLU A 452 -13.03 12.90 4.51
C GLU A 452 -12.75 11.50 3.92
N LEU A 453 -13.67 11.08 3.05
CA LEU A 453 -13.34 10.12 2.00
C LEU A 453 -12.95 10.91 0.76
N ASP A 454 -11.65 10.98 0.49
CA ASP A 454 -11.15 11.40 -0.81
C ASP A 454 -11.52 10.36 -1.86
N PHE A 455 -12.70 10.49 -2.45
CA PHE A 455 -13.08 9.66 -3.60
C PHE A 455 -12.10 9.93 -4.73
N ILE A 456 -11.61 8.92 -5.44
CA ILE A 456 -10.65 9.12 -6.53
C ILE A 456 -11.40 9.25 -7.86
N CYS A 457 -10.96 10.17 -8.72
CA CYS A 457 -11.56 10.36 -10.03
C CYS A 457 -11.46 9.08 -10.91
N ASN A 458 -12.60 8.53 -11.33
CA ASN A 458 -12.72 7.36 -12.21
C ASN A 458 -11.99 7.51 -13.55
N LYS A 459 -11.76 8.75 -14.00
CA LYS A 459 -11.10 9.00 -15.28
C LYS A 459 -9.59 9.16 -15.18
N CYS A 460 -9.12 10.10 -14.35
CA CYS A 460 -7.71 10.45 -14.27
C CYS A 460 -6.99 9.69 -13.15
N THR A 461 -7.74 9.12 -12.20
CA THR A 461 -7.25 8.31 -11.07
C THR A 461 -6.18 8.98 -10.20
N SER A 462 -5.96 10.28 -10.39
CA SER A 462 -4.84 11.04 -9.82
C SER A 462 -5.32 12.18 -8.92
N ALA A 463 -6.54 12.67 -9.14
CA ALA A 463 -7.14 13.75 -8.36
C ALA A 463 -8.25 13.21 -7.45
N VAL A 464 -8.37 13.83 -6.27
CA VAL A 464 -9.55 13.73 -5.42
C VAL A 464 -10.76 14.21 -6.22
N ALA A 465 -11.84 13.46 -6.12
CA ALA A 465 -13.07 13.65 -6.83
C ALA A 465 -14.12 14.25 -5.91
N ASP A 466 -14.53 15.44 -6.26
CA ASP A 466 -15.57 16.26 -5.65
C ASP A 466 -16.94 16.05 -6.31
N HIS A 467 -16.99 15.41 -7.48
CA HIS A 467 -18.22 15.24 -8.25
C HIS A 467 -18.54 13.78 -8.55
N ARG A 468 -19.67 13.28 -8.06
CA ARG A 468 -20.21 11.98 -8.48
C ARG A 468 -21.13 12.09 -9.69
N CYS A 469 -21.22 11.01 -10.45
CA CYS A 469 -22.16 10.88 -11.55
C CYS A 469 -23.59 11.12 -11.06
N GLY A 470 -24.26 12.17 -11.53
CA GLY A 470 -25.63 12.48 -11.12
C GLY A 470 -26.65 11.39 -11.42
N ARG A 471 -26.35 10.48 -12.36
CA ARG A 471 -27.25 9.40 -12.78
C ARG A 471 -27.10 8.15 -11.91
N CYS A 472 -25.92 7.53 -11.91
CA CYS A 472 -25.71 6.27 -11.17
C CYS A 472 -25.17 6.48 -9.75
N LYS A 473 -24.63 7.66 -9.41
CA LYS A 473 -23.93 7.98 -8.15
C LYS A 473 -22.74 7.08 -7.77
N ARG A 474 -22.38 6.09 -8.61
CA ARG A 474 -21.31 5.09 -8.37
C ARG A 474 -19.95 5.46 -8.92
N ALA A 475 -19.85 6.49 -9.75
CA ALA A 475 -18.59 6.96 -10.34
C ALA A 475 -18.30 8.37 -9.86
N TRP A 476 -17.07 8.62 -9.42
CA TRP A 476 -16.60 9.91 -8.94
C TRP A 476 -15.62 10.52 -9.94
N TYR A 477 -15.61 11.84 -10.09
CA TYR A 477 -14.77 12.58 -11.01
C TYR A 477 -14.29 13.86 -10.35
N CYS A 478 -13.04 14.25 -10.59
CA CYS A 478 -12.48 15.53 -10.16
C CYS A 478 -12.96 16.73 -11.01
N GLY A 479 -14.05 16.56 -11.76
CA GLY A 479 -14.46 17.52 -12.78
C GLY A 479 -15.31 16.93 -13.91
N ARG A 480 -16.14 17.78 -14.51
CA ARG A 480 -17.00 17.46 -15.66
C ARG A 480 -16.21 16.99 -16.89
N GLU A 481 -14.97 17.47 -17.05
CA GLU A 481 -14.09 17.04 -18.15
C GLU A 481 -13.73 15.56 -18.03
N CYS A 482 -13.35 15.12 -16.83
CA CYS A 482 -13.04 13.73 -16.54
C CYS A 482 -14.28 12.83 -16.71
N GLN A 483 -15.44 13.28 -16.23
CA GLN A 483 -16.71 12.59 -16.45
C GLN A 483 -17.02 12.42 -17.94
N SER A 484 -16.85 13.47 -18.73
CA SER A 484 -17.14 13.46 -20.17
C SER A 484 -16.20 12.53 -20.93
N LYS A 485 -14.91 12.53 -20.57
CA LYS A 485 -13.90 11.64 -21.17
C LYS A 485 -14.11 10.16 -20.79
N ASP A 486 -14.64 9.87 -19.60
CA ASP A 486 -14.97 8.49 -19.19
C ASP A 486 -16.35 8.04 -19.68
N TRP A 487 -17.23 8.97 -20.08
CA TRP A 487 -18.63 8.70 -20.41
C TRP A 487 -18.80 7.55 -21.42
N LYS A 488 -17.95 7.46 -22.45
CA LYS A 488 -18.02 6.38 -23.45
C LYS A 488 -17.87 4.98 -22.83
N LYS A 489 -17.05 4.84 -21.78
CA LYS A 489 -16.83 3.60 -21.01
C LYS A 489 -17.89 3.46 -19.91
N HIS A 490 -18.09 4.51 -19.13
CA HIS A 490 -19.01 4.53 -18.00
C HIS A 490 -20.48 4.31 -18.39
N LYS A 491 -20.94 4.86 -19.52
CA LYS A 491 -22.35 4.78 -19.95
C LYS A 491 -22.90 3.35 -20.01
N ARG A 492 -22.04 2.36 -20.30
CA ARG A 492 -22.43 0.93 -20.36
C ARG A 492 -22.91 0.41 -19.00
N ASN A 493 -22.36 0.97 -17.92
CA ASN A 493 -22.64 0.55 -16.54
C ASN A 493 -23.44 1.62 -15.77
N CYS A 494 -23.73 2.77 -16.40
CA CYS A 494 -24.42 3.90 -15.77
C CYS A 494 -25.94 3.64 -15.61
N ASN A 495 -26.51 2.75 -16.43
CA ASN A 495 -27.96 2.49 -16.48
C ASN A 495 -28.40 1.22 -15.73
N SER A 496 -27.49 0.45 -15.14
CA SER A 496 -27.80 -0.89 -14.63
C SER A 496 -28.57 -0.93 -13.28
N SER A 497 -29.12 0.20 -12.81
CA SER A 497 -29.82 0.30 -11.52
C SER A 497 -30.96 1.34 -11.53
N ALA A 498 -31.74 1.43 -12.62
CA ALA A 498 -32.94 2.26 -12.68
C ALA A 498 -34.09 1.56 -13.44
N MET A 499 -34.47 0.37 -13.00
CA MET A 499 -35.79 -0.25 -13.17
C MET A 499 -35.97 -1.08 -11.89
N SER A 500 -36.91 -0.81 -10.98
CA SER A 500 -38.34 -0.67 -11.21
C SER A 500 -38.97 0.29 -10.19
N SER A 501 -39.89 1.13 -10.66
CA SER A 501 -40.83 1.93 -9.87
C SER A 501 -41.85 1.06 -9.14
#